data_AF-A0A9D7IHV9-F1
#
_entry.id   AF-A0A9D7IHV9-F1
#
_cell.length_a   1.000
_cell.length_b   1.000
_cell.length_c   1.000
_cell.angle_alpha   90.00
_cell.angle_beta   90.00
_cell.angle_gamma   90.00
#
_symmetry.space_group_name_H-M   'P 1'
#
loop_
_entity.id
_entity.type
_entity.pdbx_description
1 polymer ?
#
loop_
_entity_poly.entity_id
_entity_poly.type
_entity_poly.pdbx_seq_one_letter_code
_entity_poly.pdbx_strand_id
1 'polypeptide(L)' 'MSDEVDVSNDKWDWFVSMQVRSAQHRTAEAEATGECLFCSEELPEGRRWCDADCRDGWQKMKGK' A
#
# COMPACT_ATOMS: atom_id res chain seq x y z
N MET A 1 36.77 -4.56 15.92
CA MET A 1 35.91 -4.70 17.11
C MET A 1 34.57 -4.20 16.66
N SER A 2 33.63 -5.11 16.48
CA SER A 2 32.25 -4.80 16.13
C SER A 2 31.47 -5.28 17.32
N ASP A 3 31.18 -4.36 18.23
CA ASP A 3 30.46 -4.65 19.46
C ASP A 3 28.98 -4.96 19.12
N GLU A 4 28.25 -5.51 20.08
CA GLU A 4 26.84 -5.90 19.99
C GLU A 4 25.90 -4.85 19.35
N VAL A 5 26.31 -3.59 19.40
CA VAL A 5 25.62 -2.43 18.83
C VAL A 5 25.61 -2.45 17.31
N ASP A 6 26.72 -2.81 16.66
CA ASP A 6 26.80 -2.87 15.19
C ASP A 6 25.85 -3.94 14.63
N VAL A 7 25.91 -5.15 15.20
CA VAL A 7 25.03 -6.27 14.81
C VAL A 7 23.56 -5.96 15.05
N SER A 8 23.25 -5.18 16.08
CA SER A 8 21.88 -4.74 16.36
C SER A 8 21.41 -3.75 15.31
N ASN A 9 22.24 -2.76 14.96
CA ASN A 9 21.88 -1.72 13.99
C ASN A 9 21.67 -2.28 12.57
N ASP A 10 22.53 -3.21 12.13
CA ASP A 10 22.38 -3.90 10.83
C ASP A 10 21.04 -4.63 10.70
N LYS A 11 20.56 -5.26 11.78
CA LYS A 11 19.26 -5.95 11.80
C LYS A 11 18.09 -4.98 11.67
N TRP A 12 18.19 -3.83 12.35
CA TRP A 12 17.16 -2.78 12.25
C TRP A 12 17.11 -2.18 10.86
N ASP A 13 18.26 -1.88 10.26
CA ASP A 13 18.33 -1.33 8.90
C ASP A 13 17.76 -2.32 7.86
N TRP A 14 18.06 -3.61 8.00
CA TRP A 14 17.47 -4.67 7.18
C TRP A 14 15.94 -4.74 7.33
N PHE A 15 15.42 -4.67 8.55
CA PHE A 15 13.97 -4.70 8.80
C PHE A 15 13.28 -3.46 8.22
N VAL A 16 13.85 -2.27 8.42
CA VAL A 16 13.28 -1.01 7.91
C VAL A 16 13.28 -1.00 6.39
N SER A 17 14.39 -1.39 5.75
CA SER A 17 14.48 -1.44 4.28
C SER A 17 13.52 -2.46 3.67
N MET A 18 13.30 -3.61 4.32
CA MET A 18 12.31 -4.61 3.92
C MET A 18 10.88 -4.06 4.02
N GLN A 19 10.55 -3.36 5.13
CA GLN A 19 9.24 -2.72 5.31
C GLN A 19 8.98 -1.64 4.25
N VAL A 20 9.95 -0.76 3.99
CA VAL A 20 9.83 0.30 2.98
C VAL A 20 9.62 -0.28 1.59
N ARG A 21 10.40 -1.31 1.21
CA ARG A 21 10.19 -2.02 -0.07
C ARG A 21 8.80 -2.64 -0.15
N SER A 22 8.34 -3.31 0.90
CA SER A 22 7.00 -3.90 0.92
C SER A 22 5.89 -2.85 0.81
N ALA A 23 6.06 -1.68 1.40
CA ALA A 23 5.10 -0.58 1.33
C ALA A 23 5.06 0.06 -0.08
N GLN A 24 6.22 0.21 -0.73
CA GLN A 24 6.31 0.71 -2.10
C GLN A 24 5.69 -0.25 -3.12
N HIS A 25 5.82 -1.57 -2.91
CA HIS A 25 5.25 -2.57 -3.82
C HIS A 25 3.76 -2.85 -3.61
N ARG A 26 3.09 -2.22 -2.63
CA ARG A 26 1.62 -2.32 -2.47
C ARG A 26 0.82 -1.50 -3.50
N THR A 27 1.49 -0.79 -4.40
CA THR A 27 0.85 0.20 -5.30
C THR A 27 0.68 -0.32 -6.73
N ALA A 28 0.05 -1.47 -6.92
CA ALA A 28 -0.58 -1.93 -8.16
C ALA A 28 -1.41 -3.19 -7.78
N GLU A 29 -2.53 -3.60 -8.37
CA GLU A 29 -3.23 -3.24 -9.60
C GLU A 29 -4.68 -2.82 -9.28
N ALA A 30 -5.09 -1.66 -9.78
CA ALA A 30 -6.49 -1.30 -9.87
C ALA A 30 -6.60 -0.42 -11.10
N GLU A 31 -6.83 -1.05 -12.25
CA GLU A 31 -7.08 -0.34 -13.50
C GLU A 31 -8.33 0.52 -13.34
N ALA A 32 -8.29 1.76 -13.84
CA ALA A 32 -9.44 2.66 -13.77
C ALA A 32 -10.41 2.27 -14.90
N THR A 33 -11.34 1.36 -14.62
CA THR A 33 -12.31 0.82 -15.58
C THR A 33 -13.49 1.76 -15.89
N GLY A 34 -13.54 2.96 -15.30
CA GLY A 34 -14.68 3.88 -15.43
C GLY A 34 -15.82 3.60 -14.46
N GLU A 35 -15.63 2.65 -13.54
CA GLU A 35 -16.54 2.33 -12.45
C GLU A 35 -15.77 2.23 -11.12
N CYS A 36 -16.48 2.44 -10.02
CA CYS A 36 -15.88 2.34 -8.70
C CYS A 36 -15.54 0.88 -8.36
N LEU A 37 -14.28 0.58 -8.04
CA LEU A 37 -13.84 -0.78 -7.67
C LEU A 37 -14.40 -1.29 -6.33
N PHE A 38 -15.09 -0.44 -5.56
CA PHE A 38 -15.65 -0.80 -4.24
C PHE A 38 -17.18 -0.90 -4.25
N CYS A 39 -17.87 0.03 -4.91
CA CYS A 39 -19.34 0.08 -4.96
C CYS A 39 -19.93 -0.17 -6.36
N SER A 40 -19.10 -0.34 -7.39
CA SER A 40 -19.51 -0.53 -8.81
C SER A 40 -20.39 0.60 -9.36
N GLU A 41 -20.22 1.81 -8.83
CA GLU A 41 -20.93 3.01 -9.30
C GLU A 41 -20.23 3.62 -10.52
N GLU A 42 -20.99 4.12 -11.49
CA GLU A 42 -20.48 4.73 -12.73
C GLU A 42 -19.70 6.01 -12.39
N LEU A 43 -18.41 6.05 -12.72
CA LEU A 43 -17.55 7.19 -12.42
C LEU A 43 -17.12 7.93 -13.69
N PRO A 44 -17.01 9.27 -13.64
CA PRO A 44 -16.40 10.00 -14.72
C PRO A 44 -14.97 9.50 -14.95
N GLU A 45 -14.64 9.28 -16.22
CA GLU A 45 -13.40 8.65 -16.66
C GLU A 45 -12.18 9.28 -15.96
N GLY A 46 -11.36 8.44 -15.32
CA GLY A 46 -10.13 8.86 -14.64
C GLY A 46 -10.13 8.74 -13.12
N ARG A 47 -11.26 8.39 -12.47
CA ARG A 47 -11.27 8.01 -11.03
C ARG A 47 -11.41 6.50 -10.84
N ARG A 48 -10.68 5.97 -9.85
CA ARG A 48 -10.72 4.57 -9.41
C ARG A 48 -11.77 4.30 -8.31
N TRP A 49 -12.15 5.36 -7.59
CA TRP A 49 -13.07 5.29 -6.46
C TRP A 49 -14.05 6.46 -6.49
N CYS A 50 -15.27 6.16 -6.03
CA CYS A 50 -16.38 7.09 -5.96
C CYS A 50 -16.07 8.28 -5.05
N ASP A 51 -15.49 7.96 -3.90
CA ASP A 51 -15.25 8.87 -2.80
C ASP A 51 -14.04 8.39 -1.99
N ALA A 52 -13.62 9.20 -1.02
CA ALA A 52 -12.63 8.80 -0.02
C ALA A 52 -13.10 7.55 0.75
N ASP A 53 -14.39 7.40 1.02
CA ASP A 53 -14.94 6.24 1.74
C ASP A 53 -14.73 4.93 0.95
N CYS A 54 -14.99 4.95 -0.36
CA CYS A 54 -14.73 3.84 -1.29
C CYS A 54 -13.24 3.44 -1.32
N ARG A 55 -12.33 4.43 -1.24
CA ARG A 55 -10.88 4.19 -1.20
C ARG A 55 -10.45 3.58 0.13
N ASP A 56 -10.93 4.13 1.24
CA ASP A 56 -10.61 3.67 2.59
C ASP A 56 -11.14 2.25 2.84
N GLY A 57 -12.36 1.96 2.39
CA GLY A 57 -12.95 0.61 2.42
C GLY A 57 -12.12 -0.41 1.65
N TRP A 58 -11.65 -0.04 0.45
CA TRP A 58 -10.79 -0.89 -0.36
C TRP A 58 -9.40 -1.12 0.27
N GLN A 59 -8.79 -0.07 0.85
CA GLN A 59 -7.52 -0.19 1.56
C GLN A 59 -7.63 -1.04 2.83
N LYS A 60 -8.72 -0.90 3.60
CA LYS A 60 -9.02 -1.75 4.76
C LYS A 60 -9.22 -3.21 4.36
N MET A 61 -9.86 -3.47 3.21
CA MET A 61 -10.05 -4.83 2.69
C MET A 61 -8.74 -5.47 2.21
N LYS A 62 -7.86 -4.72 1.52
CA LYS A 62 -6.53 -5.21 1.09
C LYS A 62 -5.49 -5.27 2.21
N GLY A 63 -5.73 -4.62 3.34
CA GLY A 63 -4.78 -4.50 4.45
C GLY A 63 -4.71 -5.67 5.42
N LYS A 64 -5.15 -6.88 5.03
CA LYS A 64 -5.15 -8.07 5.90
C LYS A 64 -4.11 -9.12 5.48
#